data_AF-A0A969QM71-F1
#
_entry.id   AF-A0A969QM71-F1
#
_cell.length_a   1.000
_cell.length_b   1.000
_cell.length_c   1.000
_cell.angle_alpha   90.00
_cell.angle_beta   90.00
_cell.angle_gamma   90.00
#
_symmetry.space_group_name_H-M   'P 1'
#
loop_
_entity.id
_entity.type
_entity.pdbx_description
1 polymer ?
#
loop_
_entity_poly.entity_id
_entity_poly.type
_entity_poly.pdbx_seq_one_letter_code
_entity_poly.pdbx_strand_id
1 'polypeptide(L)'
;MSAPLVVTGQWWRIMTANFLHMGILHLGMNMLALLYLGKFVEYRLGTWKYLFAYLVAGLGSMAVITYIDIRWMTAPHITVGASGAIMGMLGAMGAIHLRGWRQAKVAAAGRQFQAVLFSVGFQLVFISPTAIPALSVISRG
;
A
#
# COMPACT_ATOMS: atom_id res chain seq x y z
N MET A 1 1.31 6.93 -12.07
CA MET A 1 -0.04 7.02 -12.63
C MET A 1 -0.52 8.44 -12.46
N SER A 2 -1.10 9.03 -13.51
CA SER A 2 -1.74 10.34 -13.46
C SER A 2 -3.24 10.14 -13.65
N ALA A 3 -4.08 10.62 -12.72
CA ALA A 3 -5.52 10.38 -12.78
C ALA A 3 -6.20 10.93 -14.05
N PRO A 4 -5.80 12.09 -14.62
CA PRO A 4 -6.37 12.58 -15.88
C PRO A 4 -6.17 11.61 -17.07
N LEU A 5 -5.08 10.85 -17.09
CA LEU A 5 -4.83 9.85 -18.14
C LEU A 5 -5.67 8.59 -17.95
N VAL A 6 -6.02 8.26 -16.70
CA VAL A 6 -6.87 7.11 -16.38
C VAL A 6 -8.29 7.34 -16.90
N VAL A 7 -8.85 8.53 -16.66
CA VAL A 7 -10.22 8.87 -17.11
C VAL A 7 -10.35 9.04 -18.62
N THR A 8 -9.25 9.30 -19.33
CA THR A 8 -9.22 9.39 -20.79
C THR A 8 -9.04 8.03 -21.48
N GLY A 9 -9.13 6.93 -20.73
CA GLY A 9 -9.16 5.57 -21.27
C GLY A 9 -7.94 4.72 -20.96
N GLN A 10 -6.92 5.23 -20.27
CA GLN A 10 -5.72 4.47 -19.92
C GLN A 10 -5.88 3.72 -18.58
N TRP A 11 -6.98 2.96 -18.45
CA TRP A 11 -7.38 2.27 -17.23
C TRP A 11 -6.37 1.22 -16.76
N TRP A 12 -5.58 0.64 -17.68
CA TRP A 12 -4.51 -0.30 -17.34
C TRP A 12 -3.47 0.28 -16.39
N ARG A 13 -3.36 1.62 -16.31
CA ARG A 13 -2.47 2.31 -15.38
C ARG A 13 -2.85 2.08 -13.92
N ILE A 14 -4.13 1.84 -13.61
CA ILE A 14 -4.58 1.48 -12.25
C ILE A 14 -3.90 0.18 -11.81
N MET A 15 -3.78 -0.78 -12.74
CA MET A 15 -3.13 -2.06 -12.45
C MET A 15 -1.61 -1.92 -12.44
N THR A 16 -1.02 -1.39 -13.52
CA THR A 16 0.44 -1.39 -13.70
C THR A 16 1.17 -0.48 -12.73
N ALA A 17 0.53 0.60 -12.24
CA ALA A 17 1.16 1.50 -11.28
C ALA A 17 1.44 0.87 -9.91
N ASN A 18 0.76 -0.23 -9.55
CA ASN A 18 1.06 -0.99 -8.34
C ASN A 18 2.45 -1.67 -8.37
N PHE A 19 3.03 -1.84 -9.57
CA PHE A 19 4.33 -2.49 -9.75
C PHE A 19 5.47 -1.50 -10.01
N LEU A 20 5.14 -0.24 -10.32
CA LEU A 20 6.11 0.82 -10.50
C LEU A 20 6.50 1.43 -9.15
N HIS A 21 7.76 1.82 -8.99
CA HIS A 21 8.26 2.41 -7.75
C HIS A 21 9.13 3.63 -8.05
N MET A 22 9.02 4.65 -7.20
CA MET A 22 9.82 5.86 -7.32
C MET A 22 11.16 5.69 -6.60
N GLY A 23 12.16 5.15 -7.30
CA GLY A 23 13.52 4.99 -6.78
C GLY A 23 13.77 3.71 -5.96
N ILE A 24 15.05 3.43 -5.75
CA ILE A 24 15.53 2.17 -5.14
C ILE A 24 15.09 2.01 -3.68
N LEU A 25 15.08 3.11 -2.91
CA LEU A 25 14.70 3.08 -1.50
C LEU A 25 13.22 2.72 -1.33
N HIS A 26 12.34 3.33 -2.13
CA HIS A 26 10.91 3.04 -2.09
C HIS A 26 10.63 1.58 -2.47
N LEU A 27 11.30 1.07 -3.51
CA LEU A 27 11.21 -0.34 -3.87
C LEU A 27 11.68 -1.24 -2.72
N GLY A 28 12.88 -0.99 -2.18
CA GLY A 28 13.45 -1.75 -1.07
C GLY A 28 12.54 -1.81 0.15
N MET A 29 11.93 -0.68 0.52
CA MET A 29 11.00 -0.64 1.65
C MET A 29 9.70 -1.40 1.40
N ASN A 30 9.12 -1.30 0.20
CA ASN A 30 7.94 -2.10 -0.16
C ASN A 30 8.25 -3.59 -0.13
N MET A 31 9.41 -4.01 -0.66
CA MET A 31 9.83 -5.41 -0.64
C MET A 31 10.06 -5.91 0.79
N LEU A 32 10.68 -5.09 1.65
CA LEU A 32 10.86 -5.43 3.07
C LEU A 32 9.51 -5.59 3.78
N ALA A 33 8.57 -4.68 3.52
CA ALA A 33 7.23 -4.77 4.07
C ALA A 33 6.50 -6.02 3.58
N LEU A 34 6.58 -6.36 2.29
CA LEU A 34 6.04 -7.62 1.76
C LEU A 34 6.70 -8.85 2.37
N LEU A 35 8.01 -8.81 2.60
CA LEU A 35 8.75 -9.91 3.21
C LEU A 35 8.27 -10.21 4.63
N TYR A 36 8.03 -9.20 5.46
CA TYR A 36 7.62 -9.42 6.85
C TYR A 36 6.10 -9.52 7.00
N LEU A 37 5.36 -8.52 6.51
CA LEU A 37 3.91 -8.47 6.63
C LEU A 37 3.24 -9.43 5.64
N GLY A 38 3.65 -9.39 4.38
CA GLY A 38 3.05 -10.22 3.33
C GLY A 38 3.17 -11.69 3.67
N LYS A 39 4.35 -12.17 4.08
CA LYS A 39 4.53 -13.57 4.53
C LYS A 39 3.64 -13.94 5.72
N PHE A 40 3.46 -13.06 6.70
CA PHE A 40 2.57 -13.33 7.84
C PHE A 40 1.12 -13.51 7.38
N VAL A 41 0.62 -12.59 6.55
CA VAL A 41 -0.75 -12.64 6.03
C VAL A 41 -0.95 -13.84 5.11
N GLU A 42 0.03 -14.13 4.25
CA GLU A 42 0.04 -15.30 3.37
C GLU A 42 -0.01 -16.61 4.18
N TYR A 43 0.81 -16.74 5.23
CA TYR A 43 0.79 -17.92 6.09
C TYR A 43 -0.59 -18.15 6.75
N ARG A 44 -1.32 -17.07 7.08
CA ARG A 44 -2.64 -17.17 7.72
C ARG A 44 -3.79 -17.38 6.74
N LEU A 45 -3.72 -16.83 5.53
CA LEU A 45 -4.80 -16.89 4.55
C LEU A 45 -4.60 -17.98 3.49
N GLY A 46 -3.37 -18.42 3.27
CA GLY A 46 -2.95 -19.21 2.11
C GLY A 46 -2.70 -18.33 0.88
N THR A 47 -1.83 -18.81 -0.01
CA THR A 47 -1.29 -18.07 -1.16
C THR A 47 -2.37 -17.45 -2.06
N TRP A 48 -3.41 -18.19 -2.43
CA TRP A 48 -4.43 -17.67 -3.35
C TRP A 48 -5.29 -16.56 -2.74
N LYS A 49 -5.67 -16.68 -1.47
CA LYS A 49 -6.44 -15.64 -0.78
C LYS A 49 -5.59 -14.41 -0.54
N TYR A 50 -4.31 -14.60 -0.20
CA TYR A 50 -3.34 -13.52 -0.09
C TYR A 50 -3.18 -12.77 -1.42
N LEU A 51 -2.93 -13.49 -2.52
CA LEU A 51 -2.76 -12.88 -3.83
C LEU A 51 -4.00 -12.10 -4.26
N PHE A 52 -5.19 -12.69 -4.10
CA PHE A 52 -6.44 -12.00 -4.40
C PHE A 52 -6.61 -10.73 -3.56
N ALA A 53 -6.42 -10.83 -2.24
CA ALA A 53 -6.54 -9.69 -1.35
C ALA A 53 -5.52 -8.59 -1.67
N TYR A 54 -4.28 -8.97 -2.02
CA TYR A 54 -3.22 -8.05 -2.41
C TYR A 54 -3.57 -7.29 -3.69
N LEU A 55 -4.01 -7.99 -4.73
CA LEU A 55 -4.39 -7.37 -6.00
C LEU A 55 -5.61 -6.46 -5.86
N VAL A 56 -6.64 -6.92 -5.13
CA VAL A 56 -7.86 -6.12 -4.89
C VAL A 56 -7.54 -4.88 -4.07
N ALA A 57 -6.69 -5.00 -3.05
CA ALA A 57 -6.24 -3.85 -2.27
C ALA A 57 -5.45 -2.84 -3.12
N GLY A 58 -4.53 -3.32 -3.97
CA GLY A 58 -3.78 -2.47 -4.89
C GLY A 58 -4.71 -1.72 -5.85
N LEU A 59 -5.58 -2.45 -6.54
CA LEU A 59 -6.56 -1.86 -7.47
C LEU A 59 -7.49 -0.87 -6.77
N GLY A 60 -8.03 -1.24 -5.60
CA GLY A 60 -8.91 -0.38 -4.81
C GLY A 60 -8.21 0.90 -4.37
N SER A 61 -6.97 0.81 -3.89
CA SER A 61 -6.19 1.97 -3.50
C SER A 61 -5.93 2.92 -4.67
N MET A 62 -5.59 2.37 -5.84
CA MET A 62 -5.36 3.15 -7.06
C MET A 62 -6.65 3.77 -7.61
N ALA A 63 -7.79 3.10 -7.46
CA ALA A 63 -9.09 3.66 -7.80
C ALA A 63 -9.48 4.82 -6.87
N VAL A 64 -9.28 4.65 -5.55
CA VAL A 64 -9.57 5.69 -4.55
C VAL A 64 -8.69 6.91 -4.75
N ILE A 65 -7.37 6.74 -4.95
CA ILE A 65 -6.48 7.87 -5.19
C ILE A 65 -6.81 8.58 -6.51
N THR A 66 -7.17 7.84 -7.56
CA THR A 66 -7.64 8.41 -8.83
C THR A 66 -8.87 9.29 -8.59
N TYR A 67 -9.86 8.79 -7.85
CA TYR A 67 -11.06 9.54 -7.53
C TYR A 67 -10.75 10.80 -6.73
N ILE A 68 -9.85 10.71 -5.74
CA ILE A 68 -9.45 11.86 -4.92
C ILE A 68 -8.74 12.92 -5.76
N ASP A 69 -7.79 12.51 -6.61
CA ASP A 69 -7.00 13.40 -7.47
C ASP A 69 -7.91 14.20 -8.42
N ILE A 70 -8.90 13.55 -9.04
CA ILE A 70 -9.86 14.21 -9.94
C ILE A 70 -10.77 15.21 -9.20
N ARG A 71 -11.15 14.90 -7.96
CA ARG A 71 -12.19 15.65 -7.25
C ARG A 71 -11.65 16.78 -6.38
N TRP A 72 -10.46 16.61 -5.83
CA TRP A 72 -9.97 17.44 -4.73
C TRP A 72 -8.57 18.02 -4.97
N MET A 73 -7.82 17.53 -5.97
CA MET A 73 -6.48 18.03 -6.26
C MET A 73 -6.51 19.03 -7.43
N THR A 74 -5.75 20.11 -7.28
CA THR A 74 -5.67 21.20 -8.27
C THR A 74 -4.53 21.02 -9.28
N ALA A 75 -3.61 20.09 -9.01
CA ALA A 75 -2.47 19.79 -9.85
C ALA A 75 -2.36 18.27 -10.08
N PRO A 76 -1.89 17.82 -11.26
CA PRO A 76 -1.71 16.39 -11.51
C PRO A 76 -0.64 15.80 -10.60
N HIS A 77 -0.98 14.75 -9.85
CA HIS A 77 -0.02 14.02 -9.05
C HIS A 77 0.38 12.70 -9.72
N ILE A 78 1.65 12.31 -9.57
CA ILE A 78 2.15 11.02 -10.04
C ILE A 78 2.13 10.04 -8.87
N THR A 79 1.26 9.03 -8.94
CA THR A 79 1.16 7.96 -7.94
C THR A 79 1.70 6.64 -8.48
N VAL A 80 2.64 6.02 -7.79
CA VAL A 80 3.18 4.68 -8.11
C VAL A 80 3.55 3.96 -6.80
N GLY A 81 3.45 2.64 -6.78
CA GLY A 81 3.97 1.82 -5.69
C GLY A 81 3.01 0.73 -5.23
N ALA A 82 3.58 -0.29 -4.60
CA ALA A 82 2.85 -1.39 -3.96
C ALA A 82 2.24 -1.00 -2.59
N SER A 83 2.52 0.20 -2.08
CA SER A 83 2.17 0.62 -0.72
C SER A 83 0.67 0.57 -0.42
N GLY A 84 -0.19 0.89 -1.39
CA GLY A 84 -1.64 0.76 -1.24
C GLY A 84 -2.10 -0.70 -1.04
N ALA A 85 -1.50 -1.64 -1.78
CA ALA A 85 -1.75 -3.06 -1.60
C ALA A 85 -1.25 -3.56 -0.22
N ILE A 86 -0.07 -3.09 0.20
CA ILE A 86 0.51 -3.41 1.51
C ILE A 86 -0.35 -2.85 2.66
N MET A 87 -0.91 -1.65 2.51
CA MET A 87 -1.86 -1.10 3.49
C MET A 87 -3.14 -1.95 3.57
N GLY A 88 -3.60 -2.50 2.45
CA GLY A 88 -4.65 -3.52 2.47
C GLY A 88 -4.26 -4.80 3.21
N MET A 89 -2.99 -5.23 3.12
CA MET A 89 -2.48 -6.36 3.92
C MET A 89 -2.43 -6.05 5.42
N LEU A 90 -2.13 -4.81 5.81
CA LEU A 90 -2.26 -4.36 7.20
C LEU A 90 -3.71 -4.43 7.67
N GLY A 91 -4.67 -4.02 6.83
CA GLY A 91 -6.10 -4.19 7.10
C GLY A 91 -6.52 -5.66 7.26
N ALA A 92 -6.02 -6.54 6.38
CA ALA A 92 -6.28 -7.98 6.47
C ALA A 92 -5.71 -8.58 7.75
N MET A 93 -4.48 -8.22 8.12
CA MET A 93 -3.85 -8.58 9.39
C MET A 93 -4.71 -8.11 10.58
N GLY A 94 -5.14 -6.86 10.58
CA GLY A 94 -6.04 -6.30 11.60
C GLY A 94 -7.34 -7.10 11.73
N ALA A 95 -7.96 -7.48 10.61
CA ALA A 95 -9.18 -8.30 10.60
C ALA A 95 -8.95 -9.71 11.17
N ILE A 96 -7.80 -10.33 10.89
CA ILE A 96 -7.40 -11.63 11.45
C ILE A 96 -7.24 -11.51 12.97
N HIS A 97 -6.53 -10.49 13.46
CA HIS A 97 -6.33 -10.27 14.89
C HIS A 97 -7.64 -9.95 15.60
N LEU A 98 -8.52 -9.14 14.99
CA LEU A 98 -9.83 -8.81 15.57
C LEU A 98 -10.71 -10.05 15.74
N ARG A 99 -10.74 -10.94 14.74
CA ARG A 99 -11.45 -12.22 14.83
C ARG A 99 -10.88 -13.10 15.94
N GLY A 100 -9.55 -13.21 16.02
CA GLY A 100 -8.88 -13.96 17.08
C GLY A 100 -9.12 -13.38 18.49
N TRP A 101 -9.12 -12.06 18.64
CA TRP A 101 -9.41 -11.38 19.91
C TRP A 101 -10.85 -11.63 20.38
N ARG A 102 -11.84 -11.54 19.48
CA ARG A 102 -13.23 -11.87 19.80
C ARG A 102 -13.39 -13.32 20.29
N GLN A 103 -12.52 -14.22 19.85
CA GLN A 103 -12.55 -15.64 20.22
C GLN A 103 -11.74 -15.95 21.49
N ALA A 104 -10.62 -15.27 21.74
CA ALA A 104 -9.62 -15.71 22.71
C ALA A 104 -9.54 -14.94 24.05
N LYS A 105 -10.42 -13.96 24.30
CA LYS A 105 -10.50 -13.17 25.56
C LYS A 105 -9.14 -12.99 26.31
N VAL A 106 -8.35 -12.04 25.80
CA VAL A 106 -7.34 -11.21 26.52
C VAL A 106 -6.00 -11.85 26.94
N ALA A 107 -4.90 -11.36 26.33
CA ALA A 107 -3.60 -10.98 26.96
C ALA A 107 -2.50 -10.76 25.91
N ALA A 108 -2.52 -11.47 24.78
CA ALA A 108 -1.50 -11.35 23.71
C ALA A 108 -1.76 -10.20 22.71
N ALA A 109 -2.88 -9.48 22.83
CA ALA A 109 -3.37 -8.52 21.84
C ALA A 109 -2.58 -7.19 21.79
N GLY A 110 -1.97 -6.76 22.91
CA GLY A 110 -1.32 -5.44 22.99
C GLY A 110 -0.08 -5.30 22.11
N ARG A 111 0.82 -6.29 22.14
CA ARG A 111 2.07 -6.25 21.35
C ARG A 111 1.81 -6.38 19.84
N GLN A 112 0.79 -7.15 19.44
CA GLN A 112 0.41 -7.32 18.04
C GLN A 112 -0.17 -6.02 17.45
N PHE A 113 -0.96 -5.29 18.25
CA PHE A 113 -1.51 -4.01 17.84
C PHE A 113 -0.43 -2.92 17.67
N GLN A 114 0.56 -2.88 18.58
CA GLN A 114 1.70 -1.96 18.47
C GLN A 114 2.53 -2.19 17.20
N ALA A 115 2.75 -3.45 16.79
CA ALA A 115 3.45 -3.77 15.56
C ALA A 115 2.68 -3.29 14.30
N VAL A 116 1.34 -3.37 14.31
CA VAL A 116 0.50 -2.84 13.23
C VAL A 116 0.58 -1.31 13.19
N LEU A 117 0.44 -0.64 14.32
CA LEU A 117 0.55 0.83 14.40
C LEU A 117 1.92 1.33 13.94
N PHE A 118 3.00 0.66 14.37
CA PHE A 118 4.35 0.94 13.90
C PHE A 118 4.44 0.77 12.38
N SER A 119 3.91 -0.33 11.84
CA SER A 119 3.93 -0.61 10.40
C SER A 119 3.12 0.43 9.60
N VAL A 120 1.99 0.89 10.13
CA VAL A 120 1.19 1.99 9.54
C VAL A 120 2.00 3.28 9.55
N GLY A 121 2.54 3.68 10.71
CA GLY A 121 3.35 4.90 10.85
C GLY A 121 4.57 4.88 9.94
N PHE A 122 5.25 3.74 9.87
CA PHE A 122 6.36 3.49 8.96
C PHE A 122 5.93 3.71 7.50
N GLN A 123 4.85 3.06 7.04
CA GLN A 123 4.36 3.22 5.67
C GLN A 123 3.92 4.65 5.33
N LEU A 124 3.36 5.39 6.29
CA LEU A 124 2.95 6.78 6.08
C LEU A 124 4.15 7.71 5.79
N VAL A 125 5.31 7.45 6.40
CA VAL A 125 6.54 8.21 6.10
C VAL A 125 6.98 7.99 4.66
N PHE A 126 6.86 6.77 4.14
CA PHE A 126 7.32 6.45 2.78
C PHE A 126 6.25 6.68 1.69
N ILE A 127 5.04 7.10 2.07
CA ILE A 127 3.99 7.51 1.13
C ILE A 127 4.21 8.94 0.63
N SER A 128 4.95 9.76 1.37
CA SER A 128 5.16 11.16 1.02
C SER A 128 6.36 11.35 0.08
N PRO A 129 6.26 12.22 -0.95
CA PRO A 129 7.38 12.56 -1.82
C PRO A 129 8.60 13.13 -1.07
N THR A 130 8.39 13.64 0.14
CA THR A 130 9.43 14.21 1.00
C THR A 130 10.43 13.18 1.54
N ALA A 131 10.06 11.90 1.59
CA ALA A 131 10.96 10.83 2.01
C ALA A 131 11.95 10.39 0.92
N ILE A 132 11.80 10.89 -0.30
CA ILE A 132 12.71 10.60 -1.42
C ILE A 132 13.19 11.92 -2.04
N PRO A 133 14.07 12.67 -1.36
CA PRO A 133 14.58 13.95 -1.87
C PRO A 133 15.48 13.79 -3.11
N ALA A 134 15.98 12.58 -3.37
CA ALA A 134 17.23 12.40 -4.12
C ALA A 134 17.12 12.24 -5.65
N LEU A 135 15.92 12.23 -6.26
CA LEU A 135 15.79 12.01 -7.71
C LEU A 135 14.90 13.01 -8.46
N SER A 136 14.33 14.01 -7.78
CA SER A 136 13.62 15.13 -8.44
C SER A 136 14.55 16.11 -9.17
N VAL A 137 15.87 15.94 -9.04
CA VAL A 137 16.90 16.73 -9.74
C VAL A 137 17.11 16.26 -11.20
N ILE A 138 16.76 15.01 -11.53
CA ILE A 138 17.03 14.45 -12.88
C ILE A 138 15.90 14.75 -13.89
N SER A 139 14.72 15.20 -13.45
CA SER A 139 13.61 15.53 -14.36
C SER A 139 13.47 17.03 -14.68
N ARG A 140 14.52 17.82 -14.45
CA ARG A 140 14.60 19.25 -14.86
C ARG A 140 15.66 19.46 -15.95
N GLY A 141 15.77 18.51 -16.87
CA GLY A 141 16.56 18.62 -18.10
C GLY A 141 15.65 18.62 -19.31
#